data_AF-A0A2A3X4S6-F1
#
_entry.id   AF-A0A2A3X4S6-F1
#
_cell.length_a   1.000
_cell.length_b   1.000
_cell.length_c   1.000
_cell.angle_alpha   90.00
_cell.angle_beta   90.00
_cell.angle_gamma   90.00
#
_symmetry.space_group_name_H-M   'P 1'
#
loop_
_entity.id
_entity.type
_entity.pdbx_description
1 polymer ?
#
loop_
_entity_poly.entity_id
_entity_poly.type
_entity_poly.pdbx_seq_one_letter_code
_entity_poly.pdbx_strand_id
1 'polypeptide(L)'
;MASCCGPARNSPIGASQEEASPAEVGVEREESRTEVRMSGGESTAASAVQSQLLAELAALAPQDLAMIGLSGGSFLMGSEDPLAYPDGGEGPVREVSVDGFAIAATTVTVAQFAAFVAATGHRTDAETHGDSLVFTGLLAEGLAETTPSVQATPWWRPVTGATWLQPSGPGLNGVPGVPGSTLEGASLNDWARHPVTHVSHADAEVYAQWVGARLPTETEWEFASRGGLEQQPYPWGSVREPQGLARMNTFTGVFPDAPTMPVGTVPADAFAPNGFGLHNTTGNVWEWTSSHFSDHDRRPVLRGGSYMCHDSYCRRYRTSARSAATPDTSLGHTGFRLAIDL
;
A
#
# COMPACT_ATOMS: atom_id res chain seq x y z
N MET A 1 -35.50 17.36 32.63
CA MET A 1 -36.79 17.27 31.89
C MET A 1 -36.55 17.78 30.47
N ALA A 2 -36.94 17.00 29.46
CA ALA A 2 -37.22 17.30 28.03
C ALA A 2 -36.18 18.16 27.24
N SER A 3 -35.50 17.66 26.20
CA SER A 3 -35.96 17.30 24.84
C SER A 3 -36.49 18.48 24.00
N CYS A 4 -35.81 18.81 22.89
CA CYS A 4 -36.34 18.77 21.50
C CYS A 4 -35.53 19.61 20.46
N CYS A 5 -34.98 18.89 19.47
CA CYS A 5 -34.83 19.11 18.02
C CYS A 5 -34.78 20.49 17.31
N GLY A 6 -33.68 20.69 16.56
CA GLY A 6 -33.62 20.94 15.08
C GLY A 6 -33.65 22.40 14.55
N PRO A 7 -33.16 22.69 13.31
CA PRO A 7 -32.66 21.77 12.26
C PRO A 7 -31.25 22.10 11.68
N ALA A 8 -30.68 21.07 11.05
CA ALA A 8 -29.51 21.10 10.17
C ALA A 8 -29.78 21.87 8.87
N ARG A 9 -28.76 22.55 8.34
CA ARG A 9 -28.79 23.17 7.00
C ARG A 9 -27.97 22.31 6.04
N ASN A 10 -28.68 21.66 5.12
CA ASN A 10 -28.12 21.11 3.89
C ASN A 10 -27.76 22.26 2.94
N SER A 11 -26.60 22.14 2.28
CA SER A 11 -26.29 22.87 1.04
C SER A 11 -26.17 21.84 -0.10
N PRO A 12 -26.76 22.10 -1.28
CA PRO A 12 -26.74 21.15 -2.38
C PRO A 12 -25.46 21.33 -3.20
N ILE A 13 -24.82 20.23 -3.59
CA ILE A 13 -23.81 20.25 -4.65
C ILE A 13 -24.25 19.24 -5.71
N GLY A 14 -24.84 19.79 -6.78
CA GLY A 14 -24.91 19.14 -8.06
C GLY A 14 -23.87 19.78 -8.98
N ALA A 15 -22.86 19.03 -9.34
CA ALA A 15 -22.07 19.20 -10.56
C ALA A 15 -21.36 17.86 -10.80
N SER A 16 -21.86 17.13 -11.79
CA SER A 16 -21.24 15.93 -12.34
C SER A 16 -19.87 16.30 -12.91
N GLN A 17 -18.80 15.85 -12.25
CA GLN A 17 -17.48 15.75 -12.86
C GLN A 17 -17.20 14.26 -13.07
N GLU A 18 -17.01 13.86 -14.32
CA GLU A 18 -16.33 12.62 -14.66
C GLU A 18 -14.87 12.78 -14.21
N GLU A 19 -14.45 12.00 -13.20
CA GLU A 19 -13.09 12.08 -12.65
C GLU A 19 -12.43 10.71 -12.42
N ALA A 20 -11.12 10.76 -12.71
CA ALA A 20 -10.11 9.72 -12.85
C ALA A 20 -10.23 8.45 -12.00
N SER A 21 -10.29 7.32 -12.71
CA SER A 21 -9.81 6.01 -12.25
C SER A 21 -8.35 6.12 -11.75
N PRO A 22 -7.89 5.32 -10.76
CA PRO A 22 -6.47 5.20 -10.46
C PRO A 22 -5.72 4.96 -11.77
N ALA A 23 -4.71 5.80 -12.02
CA ALA A 23 -4.02 5.89 -13.30
C ALA A 23 -3.77 4.52 -13.92
N GLU A 24 -4.48 4.24 -15.00
CA GLU A 24 -4.09 3.21 -15.96
C GLU A 24 -2.84 3.73 -16.67
N VAL A 25 -1.68 3.36 -16.12
CA VAL A 25 -0.39 3.68 -16.72
C VAL A 25 -0.04 2.55 -17.69
N GLY A 26 -0.61 2.61 -18.90
CA GLY A 26 -0.05 1.92 -20.06
C GLY A 26 1.04 2.79 -20.66
N VAL A 27 2.32 2.49 -20.37
CA VAL A 27 3.45 3.20 -20.98
C VAL A 27 3.81 2.51 -22.28
N GLU A 28 3.39 3.06 -23.42
CA GLU A 28 4.09 2.81 -24.69
C GLU A 28 5.28 3.77 -24.78
N ARG A 29 6.51 3.26 -24.91
CA ARG A 29 7.70 4.08 -25.17
C ARG A 29 8.58 3.50 -26.26
N GLU A 30 8.92 4.38 -27.21
CA GLU A 30 9.97 4.22 -28.22
C GLU A 30 11.35 4.11 -27.57
N GLU A 31 12.13 3.13 -28.03
CA GLU A 31 13.52 2.92 -27.62
C GLU A 31 14.46 3.99 -28.23
N SER A 32 15.10 4.79 -27.39
CA SER A 32 16.25 5.60 -27.77
C SER A 32 17.43 5.26 -26.86
N ARG A 33 18.40 4.54 -27.41
CA ARG A 33 19.57 4.02 -26.71
C ARG A 33 20.71 5.02 -26.81
N THR A 34 21.03 5.72 -25.72
CA THR A 34 22.25 6.52 -25.60
C THR A 34 23.17 5.88 -24.56
N GLU A 35 24.31 5.35 -24.99
CA GLU A 35 25.32 4.76 -24.11
C GLU A 35 26.08 5.87 -23.34
N VAL A 36 25.98 5.84 -22.01
CA VAL A 36 26.79 6.67 -21.11
C VAL A 36 27.87 5.79 -20.48
N ARG A 37 29.13 6.22 -20.61
CA ARG A 37 30.32 5.52 -20.09
C ARG A 37 30.56 5.94 -18.63
N MET A 38 30.28 5.04 -17.68
CA MET A 38 30.46 5.29 -16.24
C MET A 38 31.89 4.96 -15.77
N SER A 39 32.50 5.85 -14.98
CA SER A 39 33.81 5.67 -14.32
C SER A 39 33.73 4.74 -13.11
N GLY A 40 34.53 3.68 -13.09
CA GLY A 40 34.44 2.54 -12.16
C GLY A 40 34.88 2.74 -10.69
N GLY A 41 34.90 3.97 -10.17
CA GLY A 41 35.35 4.28 -8.80
C GLY A 41 34.24 4.52 -7.78
N GLU A 42 33.15 5.18 -8.17
CA GLU A 42 32.01 5.50 -7.28
C GLU A 42 31.04 4.33 -7.10
N SER A 43 30.99 3.43 -8.09
CA SER A 43 30.07 2.29 -8.12
C SER A 43 30.35 1.24 -7.02
N THR A 44 31.60 1.06 -6.60
CA THR A 44 31.97 0.04 -5.60
C THR A 44 31.66 0.47 -4.17
N ALA A 45 31.83 1.74 -3.84
CA ALA A 45 31.52 2.28 -2.52
C ALA A 45 30.00 2.36 -2.27
N ALA A 46 29.23 2.80 -3.26
CA ALA A 46 27.76 2.83 -3.18
C ALA A 46 27.19 1.41 -2.99
N SER A 47 27.72 0.44 -3.75
CA SER A 47 27.35 -0.98 -3.61
C SER A 47 27.69 -1.56 -2.23
N ALA A 48 28.82 -1.18 -1.64
CA ALA A 48 29.19 -1.60 -0.28
C ALA A 48 28.25 -1.03 0.80
N VAL A 49 27.86 0.25 0.69
CA VAL A 49 26.91 0.88 1.62
C VAL A 49 25.54 0.20 1.53
N GLN A 50 25.06 -0.06 0.32
CA GLN A 50 23.77 -0.73 0.11
C GLN A 50 23.78 -2.17 0.65
N SER A 51 24.89 -2.88 0.49
CA SER A 51 25.08 -4.22 1.05
C SER A 51 25.06 -4.22 2.59
N GLN A 52 25.70 -3.23 3.21
CA GLN A 52 25.70 -3.08 4.67
C GLN A 52 24.28 -2.77 5.19
N LEU A 53 23.58 -1.82 4.54
CA LEU A 53 22.21 -1.46 4.90
C LEU A 53 21.26 -2.67 4.82
N LEU A 54 21.37 -3.46 3.75
CA LEU A 54 20.60 -4.70 3.59
C LEU A 54 20.85 -5.68 4.75
N ALA A 55 22.12 -5.89 5.11
CA ALA A 55 22.48 -6.79 6.20
C ALA A 55 21.94 -6.31 7.56
N GLU A 56 22.00 -5.01 7.83
CA GLU A 56 21.47 -4.43 9.07
C GLU A 56 19.94 -4.53 9.14
N LEU A 57 19.21 -4.25 8.04
CA LEU A 57 17.76 -4.43 7.99
C LEU A 57 17.36 -5.89 8.16
N ALA A 58 18.05 -6.81 7.47
CA ALA A 58 17.78 -8.24 7.57
C ALA A 58 17.97 -8.76 9.01
N ALA A 59 18.95 -8.24 9.75
CA ALA A 59 19.19 -8.59 11.14
C ALA A 59 18.08 -8.13 12.11
N LEU A 60 17.25 -7.16 11.70
CA LEU A 60 16.10 -6.68 12.45
C LEU A 60 14.81 -7.48 12.17
N ALA A 61 14.84 -8.42 11.23
CA ALA A 61 13.69 -9.23 10.90
C ALA A 61 13.32 -10.17 12.07
N PRO A 62 12.03 -10.25 12.46
CA PRO A 62 11.60 -11.26 13.41
C PRO A 62 11.83 -12.65 12.81
N GLN A 63 12.13 -13.62 13.68
CA GLN A 63 12.36 -15.01 13.26
C GLN A 63 11.06 -15.69 12.79
N ASP A 64 9.94 -15.33 13.41
CA ASP A 64 8.63 -15.93 13.14
C ASP A 64 7.65 -14.88 12.58
N LEU A 65 6.78 -15.32 11.68
CA LEU A 65 5.65 -14.52 11.20
C LEU A 65 4.50 -14.60 12.22
N ALA A 66 3.96 -13.43 12.61
CA ALA A 66 2.78 -13.36 13.46
C ALA A 66 1.52 -13.67 12.63
N MET A 67 1.05 -14.92 12.69
CA MET A 67 -0.12 -15.41 11.97
C MET A 67 -1.34 -15.54 12.89
N ILE A 68 -2.50 -15.15 12.39
CA ILE A 68 -3.79 -15.23 13.09
C ILE A 68 -4.61 -16.34 12.44
N GLY A 69 -4.87 -17.41 13.17
CA GLY A 69 -5.76 -18.49 12.73
C GLY A 69 -7.23 -18.06 12.79
N LEU A 70 -7.92 -18.17 11.66
CA LEU A 70 -9.34 -17.90 11.51
C LEU A 70 -10.07 -19.19 11.17
N SER A 71 -11.19 -19.46 11.85
CA SER A 71 -11.99 -20.66 11.60
C SER A 71 -12.69 -20.69 10.24
N GLY A 72 -12.63 -19.59 9.48
CA GLY A 72 -13.49 -19.37 8.33
C GLY A 72 -14.94 -19.11 8.74
N GLY A 73 -15.83 -19.19 7.75
CA GLY A 73 -17.26 -18.97 7.90
C GLY A 73 -17.88 -18.23 6.71
N SER A 74 -19.18 -18.01 6.78
CA SER A 74 -19.92 -17.22 5.79
C SER A 74 -19.96 -15.74 6.19
N PHE A 75 -19.86 -14.85 5.21
CA PHE A 75 -20.02 -13.41 5.40
C PHE A 75 -20.59 -12.74 4.16
N LEU A 76 -21.14 -11.54 4.35
CA LEU A 76 -21.59 -10.67 3.25
C LEU A 76 -20.40 -9.90 2.69
N MET A 77 -19.93 -10.32 1.50
CA MET A 77 -18.86 -9.68 0.75
C MET A 77 -19.39 -8.60 -0.18
N GLY A 78 -18.61 -7.54 -0.37
CA GLY A 78 -18.95 -6.40 -1.20
C GLY A 78 -19.73 -5.33 -0.45
N SER A 79 -20.23 -4.35 -1.22
CA SER A 79 -20.98 -3.21 -0.69
C SER A 79 -21.96 -2.66 -1.71
N GLU A 80 -23.08 -2.14 -1.19
CA GLU A 80 -24.07 -1.33 -1.92
C GLU A 80 -24.08 0.13 -1.43
N ASP A 81 -23.04 0.54 -0.68
CA ASP A 81 -22.88 1.90 -0.18
C ASP A 81 -22.80 2.90 -1.35
N PRO A 82 -23.56 4.01 -1.33
CA PRO A 82 -23.43 5.10 -2.30
C PRO A 82 -22.02 5.71 -2.41
N LEU A 83 -21.14 5.46 -1.44
CA LEU A 83 -19.73 5.84 -1.49
C LEU A 83 -18.88 4.91 -2.38
N ALA A 84 -19.41 3.75 -2.78
CA ALA A 84 -18.77 2.87 -3.75
C ALA A 84 -18.69 3.54 -5.13
N TYR A 85 -17.58 3.34 -5.83
CA TYR A 85 -17.46 3.83 -7.20
C TYR A 85 -18.29 2.93 -8.13
N PRO A 86 -19.10 3.49 -9.06
CA PRO A 86 -19.91 2.70 -9.99
C PRO A 86 -19.11 1.64 -10.74
N ASP A 87 -17.91 2.01 -11.21
CA ASP A 87 -17.00 1.13 -11.95
C ASP A 87 -16.01 0.39 -11.03
N GLY A 88 -16.18 0.50 -9.71
CA GLY A 88 -15.30 -0.11 -8.71
C GLY A 88 -15.56 -1.60 -8.49
N GLY A 89 -16.65 -2.16 -9.03
CA GLY A 89 -16.98 -3.58 -8.90
C GLY A 89 -17.15 -4.06 -7.45
N GLU A 90 -17.53 -3.15 -6.54
CA GLU A 90 -17.70 -3.45 -5.09
C GLU A 90 -19.00 -4.21 -4.81
N GLY A 91 -20.03 -4.02 -5.64
CA GLY A 91 -21.32 -4.70 -5.55
C GLY A 91 -21.50 -5.80 -6.61
N PRO A 92 -22.61 -6.56 -6.55
CA PRO A 92 -23.60 -6.54 -5.47
C PRO A 92 -23.04 -7.16 -4.19
N VAL A 93 -23.70 -6.89 -3.06
CA VAL A 93 -23.45 -7.64 -1.83
C VAL A 93 -23.85 -9.10 -2.06
N ARG A 94 -22.99 -10.03 -1.65
CA ARG A 94 -23.20 -11.47 -1.83
C ARG A 94 -22.70 -12.23 -0.62
N GLU A 95 -23.41 -13.28 -0.26
CA GLU A 95 -22.94 -14.22 0.77
C GLU A 95 -21.84 -15.10 0.17
N VAL A 96 -20.68 -15.16 0.84
CA VAL A 96 -19.54 -15.98 0.45
C VAL A 96 -19.05 -16.75 1.66
N SER A 97 -18.55 -17.97 1.45
CA SER A 97 -17.94 -18.77 2.51
C SER A 97 -16.42 -18.86 2.30
N VAL A 98 -15.68 -18.79 3.40
CA VAL A 98 -14.23 -18.95 3.45
C VAL A 98 -13.92 -20.13 4.36
N ASP A 99 -13.04 -21.02 3.93
CA ASP A 99 -12.54 -22.13 4.76
C ASP A 99 -11.65 -21.61 5.90
N GLY A 100 -11.24 -22.49 6.82
CA GLY A 100 -10.25 -22.13 7.84
C GLY A 100 -8.89 -21.83 7.21
N PHE A 101 -8.28 -20.72 7.61
CA PHE A 101 -6.96 -20.28 7.13
C PHE A 101 -6.27 -19.43 8.21
N ALA A 102 -4.99 -19.17 8.08
CA ALA A 102 -4.32 -18.16 8.89
C ALA A 102 -3.79 -17.01 8.03
N ILE A 103 -3.81 -15.79 8.59
CA ILE A 103 -3.40 -14.57 7.89
C ILE A 103 -2.45 -13.75 8.77
N ALA A 104 -1.47 -13.10 8.16
CA ALA A 104 -0.51 -12.26 8.87
C ALA A 104 -1.23 -11.07 9.54
N ALA A 105 -0.87 -10.82 10.81
CA ALA A 105 -1.42 -9.72 11.59
C ALA A 105 -1.12 -8.35 10.96
N THR A 106 0.04 -8.23 10.30
CA THR A 106 0.50 -7.02 9.62
C THR A 106 0.84 -7.32 8.16
N THR A 107 1.05 -6.26 7.38
CA THR A 107 1.79 -6.35 6.12
C THR A 107 3.24 -6.79 6.34
N VAL A 108 3.87 -7.30 5.28
CA VAL A 108 5.30 -7.64 5.28
C VAL A 108 6.10 -6.36 5.48
N THR A 109 7.03 -6.38 6.43
CA THR A 109 7.85 -5.21 6.76
C THR A 109 9.12 -5.13 5.92
N VAL A 110 9.75 -3.97 5.91
CA VAL A 110 11.06 -3.74 5.27
C VAL A 110 12.12 -4.70 5.79
N ALA A 111 12.18 -4.95 7.11
CA ALA A 111 13.14 -5.90 7.66
C ALA A 111 12.90 -7.34 7.20
N GLN A 112 11.65 -7.78 7.18
CA GLN A 112 11.27 -9.10 6.69
C GLN A 112 11.64 -9.29 5.21
N PHE A 113 11.33 -8.30 4.38
CA PHE A 113 11.69 -8.31 2.96
C PHE A 113 13.21 -8.25 2.76
N ALA A 114 13.94 -7.50 3.59
CA ALA A 114 15.40 -7.46 3.57
C ALA A 114 16.02 -8.83 3.89
N ALA A 115 15.46 -9.58 4.84
CA ALA A 115 15.91 -10.95 5.12
C ALA A 115 15.73 -11.88 3.91
N PHE A 116 14.60 -11.77 3.21
CA PHE A 116 14.36 -12.48 1.95
C PHE A 116 15.39 -12.13 0.88
N VAL A 117 15.61 -10.83 0.61
CA VAL A 117 16.57 -10.38 -0.40
C VAL A 117 18.00 -10.80 -0.03
N ALA A 118 18.38 -10.68 1.24
CA ALA A 118 19.70 -11.12 1.72
C ALA A 118 19.92 -12.62 1.56
N ALA A 119 18.88 -13.43 1.79
CA ALA A 119 18.97 -14.89 1.70
C ALA A 119 18.96 -15.41 0.25
N THR A 120 18.28 -14.72 -0.66
CA THR A 120 17.99 -15.23 -2.01
C THR A 120 18.72 -14.50 -3.13
N GLY A 121 19.16 -13.26 -2.88
CA GLY A 121 19.64 -12.37 -3.93
C GLY A 121 18.54 -11.91 -4.88
N HIS A 122 17.27 -11.98 -4.47
CA HIS A 122 16.12 -11.52 -5.27
C HIS A 122 16.30 -10.06 -5.69
N ARG A 123 15.98 -9.77 -6.95
CA ARG A 123 15.92 -8.41 -7.50
C ARG A 123 14.48 -8.13 -7.88
N THR A 124 13.93 -7.03 -7.39
CA THR A 124 12.54 -6.69 -7.63
C THR A 124 12.28 -6.25 -9.07
N ASP A 125 11.00 -6.21 -9.46
CA ASP A 125 10.62 -5.66 -10.76
C ASP A 125 11.04 -4.18 -10.87
N ALA A 126 10.91 -3.39 -9.80
CA ALA A 126 11.40 -2.01 -9.76
C ALA A 126 12.92 -1.92 -10.02
N GLU A 127 13.71 -2.82 -9.43
CA GLU A 127 15.16 -2.89 -9.66
C GLU A 127 15.50 -3.35 -11.08
N THR A 128 14.67 -4.22 -11.67
CA THR A 128 14.89 -4.75 -13.02
C THR A 128 14.49 -3.73 -14.10
N HIS A 129 13.37 -3.03 -13.92
CA HIS A 129 12.95 -1.94 -14.80
C HIS A 129 13.85 -0.71 -14.66
N GLY A 130 14.36 -0.44 -13.45
CA GLY A 130 15.24 0.68 -13.16
C GLY A 130 14.52 1.96 -12.73
N ASP A 131 13.19 1.92 -12.58
CA ASP A 131 12.39 3.01 -12.01
C ASP A 131 11.15 2.47 -11.27
N SER A 132 10.52 3.36 -10.50
CA SER A 132 9.21 3.13 -9.87
C SER A 132 8.50 4.46 -9.65
N LEU A 133 7.19 4.43 -9.38
CA LEU A 133 6.42 5.64 -9.12
C LEU A 133 6.53 6.07 -7.64
N VAL A 134 6.94 7.32 -7.45
CA VAL A 134 7.05 7.98 -6.15
C VAL A 134 6.04 9.12 -6.06
N PHE A 135 5.39 9.26 -4.90
CA PHE A 135 4.49 10.37 -4.64
C PHE A 135 5.29 11.67 -4.50
N THR A 136 4.80 12.77 -5.08
CA THR A 136 5.52 14.05 -5.10
C THR A 136 5.90 14.57 -3.71
N GLY A 137 5.08 14.29 -2.68
CA GLY A 137 5.37 14.67 -1.30
C GLY A 137 6.41 13.80 -0.59
N LEU A 138 6.95 12.78 -1.26
CA LEU A 138 7.99 11.88 -0.76
C LEU A 138 9.23 11.85 -1.64
N LEU A 139 9.38 12.81 -2.55
CA LEU A 139 10.58 12.89 -3.38
C LEU A 139 11.78 13.39 -2.57
N ALA A 140 12.95 12.79 -2.82
CA ALA A 140 14.21 13.38 -2.41
C ALA A 140 14.42 14.77 -3.03
N GLU A 141 15.21 15.61 -2.36
CA GLU A 141 15.47 16.99 -2.77
C GLU A 141 15.95 17.08 -4.24
N GLY A 142 15.40 18.02 -5.01
CA GLY A 142 15.74 18.26 -6.41
C GLY A 142 15.11 17.30 -7.44
N LEU A 143 14.51 16.17 -7.02
CA LEU A 143 13.85 15.25 -7.96
C LEU A 143 12.56 15.79 -8.53
N ALA A 144 11.84 16.62 -7.77
CA ALA A 144 10.57 17.21 -8.22
C ALA A 144 10.77 18.11 -9.44
N GLU A 145 11.90 18.79 -9.57
CA GLU A 145 12.16 19.72 -10.68
C GLU A 145 12.60 19.01 -11.96
N THR A 146 13.15 17.79 -11.82
CA THR A 146 13.84 17.07 -12.90
C THR A 146 13.04 15.87 -13.42
N THR A 147 12.05 15.40 -12.67
CA THR A 147 11.24 14.23 -13.02
C THR A 147 9.88 14.65 -13.56
N PRO A 148 9.41 14.17 -14.73
CA PRO A 148 8.11 14.53 -15.27
C PRO A 148 6.95 14.00 -14.40
N SER A 149 5.80 14.67 -14.44
CA SER A 149 4.55 14.13 -13.86
C SER A 149 3.91 13.08 -14.77
N VAL A 150 3.20 12.12 -14.16
CA VAL A 150 2.21 11.32 -14.89
C VAL A 150 1.00 12.19 -15.24
N GLN A 151 0.64 12.28 -16.52
CA GLN A 151 -0.35 13.25 -17.01
C GLN A 151 -1.71 13.17 -16.31
N ALA A 152 -2.27 11.96 -16.16
CA ALA A 152 -3.58 11.76 -15.54
C ALA A 152 -3.55 11.89 -14.01
N THR A 153 -2.37 11.75 -13.39
CA THR A 153 -2.18 11.76 -11.94
C THR A 153 -0.87 12.48 -11.60
N PRO A 154 -0.84 13.81 -11.68
CA PRO A 154 0.41 14.58 -11.71
C PRO A 154 1.23 14.50 -10.41
N TRP A 155 0.62 14.03 -9.33
CA TRP A 155 1.29 13.72 -8.07
C TRP A 155 2.18 12.46 -8.11
N TRP A 156 2.12 11.65 -9.17
CA TRP A 156 3.04 10.53 -9.39
C TRP A 156 4.22 10.95 -10.27
N ARG A 157 5.41 10.48 -9.88
CA ARG A 157 6.68 10.77 -10.52
C ARG A 157 7.42 9.46 -10.82
N PRO A 158 7.73 9.11 -12.09
CA PRO A 158 8.55 7.97 -12.44
C PRO A 158 10.01 8.29 -12.14
N VAL A 159 10.51 7.80 -11.01
CA VAL A 159 11.85 8.12 -10.50
C VAL A 159 12.80 6.98 -10.82
N THR A 160 13.78 7.26 -11.66
CA THR A 160 14.89 6.33 -11.93
C THR A 160 15.62 5.98 -10.63
N GLY A 161 15.78 4.69 -10.37
CA GLY A 161 16.41 4.15 -9.16
C GLY A 161 15.50 4.11 -7.92
N ALA A 162 14.23 4.53 -8.01
CA ALA A 162 13.29 4.29 -6.92
C ALA A 162 12.98 2.80 -6.81
N THR A 163 13.22 2.24 -5.62
CA THR A 163 13.10 0.81 -5.31
C THR A 163 12.65 0.62 -3.87
N TRP A 164 12.43 -0.61 -3.42
CA TRP A 164 12.02 -0.89 -2.04
C TRP A 164 13.06 -0.43 -1.00
N LEU A 165 14.35 -0.42 -1.35
CA LEU A 165 15.45 0.04 -0.49
C LEU A 165 15.78 1.54 -0.67
N GLN A 166 15.25 2.16 -1.74
CA GLN A 166 15.36 3.61 -2.01
C GLN A 166 13.99 4.18 -2.42
N PRO A 167 12.98 4.16 -1.54
CA PRO A 167 11.59 4.45 -1.91
C PRO A 167 11.35 5.92 -2.30
N SER A 168 12.21 6.84 -1.84
CA SER A 168 12.14 8.27 -2.16
C SER A 168 12.99 8.65 -3.40
N GLY A 169 13.62 7.66 -4.03
CA GLY A 169 14.59 7.84 -5.12
C GLY A 169 16.06 7.76 -4.67
N PRO A 170 17.00 7.84 -5.63
CA PRO A 170 18.44 7.76 -5.37
C PRO A 170 18.95 9.00 -4.63
N GLY A 171 20.09 8.85 -3.95
CA GLY A 171 20.80 9.96 -3.29
C GLY A 171 20.63 10.01 -1.77
N LEU A 172 19.66 9.27 -1.22
CA LEU A 172 19.60 8.99 0.21
C LEU A 172 20.43 7.75 0.53
N ASN A 173 21.41 7.90 1.42
CA ASN A 173 22.17 6.80 1.99
C ASN A 173 21.60 6.51 3.39
N GLY A 174 20.98 5.34 3.59
CA GLY A 174 20.37 4.95 4.87
C GLY A 174 18.84 5.04 4.86
N VAL A 175 18.26 5.57 5.93
CA VAL A 175 16.79 5.67 6.08
C VAL A 175 16.21 6.70 5.09
N PRO A 176 15.15 6.38 4.34
CA PRO A 176 14.71 7.18 3.19
C PRO A 176 13.84 8.41 3.56
N GLY A 177 13.97 8.92 4.79
CA GLY A 177 13.21 10.05 5.28
C GLY A 177 13.52 11.35 4.55
N VAL A 178 12.48 12.02 4.04
CA VAL A 178 12.54 13.37 3.48
C VAL A 178 11.79 14.36 4.38
N PRO A 179 12.05 15.68 4.31
CA PRO A 179 11.34 16.66 5.12
C PRO A 179 9.82 16.56 4.97
N GLY A 180 9.09 16.56 6.09
CA GLY A 180 7.63 16.41 6.11
C GLY A 180 7.14 14.97 5.90
N SER A 181 8.03 13.98 5.85
CA SER A 181 7.65 12.56 5.79
C SER A 181 7.62 11.92 7.18
N THR A 182 6.87 10.83 7.29
CA THR A 182 6.81 9.94 8.46
C THR A 182 8.15 9.34 8.86
N LEU A 183 9.12 9.29 7.93
CA LEU A 183 10.47 8.78 8.17
C LEU A 183 11.51 9.90 8.35
N GLU A 184 11.11 11.17 8.39
CA GLU A 184 12.03 12.28 8.65
C GLU A 184 12.74 12.09 9.99
N GLY A 185 14.08 11.94 9.94
CA GLY A 185 14.89 11.71 11.14
C GLY A 185 14.70 10.34 11.80
N ALA A 186 14.01 9.40 11.15
CA ALA A 186 13.77 8.07 11.69
C ALA A 186 15.07 7.24 11.76
N SER A 187 15.14 6.34 12.74
CA SER A 187 16.22 5.38 12.86
C SER A 187 15.99 4.17 11.95
N LEU A 188 17.02 3.32 11.79
CA LEU A 188 16.89 2.07 11.05
C LEU A 188 15.84 1.14 11.67
N ASN A 189 15.75 1.12 13.00
CA ASN A 189 14.75 0.32 13.74
C ASN A 189 13.33 0.81 13.49
N ASP A 190 13.14 2.12 13.30
CA ASP A 190 11.83 2.67 12.98
C ASP A 190 11.42 2.22 11.57
N TRP A 191 12.28 2.43 10.58
CA TRP A 191 12.00 2.06 9.19
C TRP A 191 11.83 0.54 8.98
N ALA A 192 12.61 -0.28 9.69
CA ALA A 192 12.52 -1.75 9.66
C ALA A 192 11.12 -2.30 9.90
N ARG A 193 10.27 -1.56 10.64
CA ARG A 193 8.90 -1.95 10.99
C ARG A 193 7.84 -1.43 10.01
N HIS A 194 8.20 -0.57 9.08
CA HIS A 194 7.27 -0.06 8.06
C HIS A 194 6.97 -1.16 7.03
N PRO A 195 5.80 -1.12 6.37
CA PRO A 195 5.53 -2.01 5.23
C PRO A 195 6.57 -1.80 4.13
N VAL A 196 7.01 -2.90 3.52
CA VAL A 196 7.78 -2.81 2.27
C VAL A 196 6.89 -2.26 1.16
N THR A 197 7.44 -1.37 0.32
CA THR A 197 6.77 -0.77 -0.84
C THR A 197 7.66 -0.90 -2.09
N HIS A 198 7.17 -0.45 -3.26
CA HIS A 198 7.85 -0.68 -4.55
C HIS A 198 8.08 -2.15 -4.87
N VAL A 199 7.16 -3.00 -4.41
CA VAL A 199 7.11 -4.43 -4.69
C VAL A 199 5.92 -4.71 -5.60
N SER A 200 6.17 -5.44 -6.68
CA SER A 200 5.12 -5.86 -7.59
C SER A 200 4.31 -7.03 -7.03
N HIS A 201 3.27 -7.45 -7.73
CA HIS A 201 2.56 -8.68 -7.38
C HIS A 201 3.50 -9.88 -7.53
N ALA A 202 4.33 -9.92 -8.58
CA ALA A 202 5.29 -10.99 -8.80
C ALA A 202 6.32 -11.06 -7.66
N ASP A 203 6.84 -9.93 -7.20
CA ASP A 203 7.74 -9.87 -6.04
C ASP A 203 7.09 -10.44 -4.78
N ALA A 204 5.83 -10.08 -4.55
CA ALA A 204 5.05 -10.53 -3.41
C ALA A 204 4.80 -12.05 -3.45
N GLU A 205 4.54 -12.62 -4.64
CA GLU A 205 4.39 -14.06 -4.83
C GLU A 205 5.70 -14.83 -4.58
N VAL A 206 6.84 -14.33 -5.07
CA VAL A 206 8.15 -14.98 -4.83
C VAL A 206 8.49 -14.94 -3.34
N TYR A 207 8.27 -13.80 -2.67
CA TYR A 207 8.46 -13.70 -1.21
C TYR A 207 7.56 -14.68 -0.47
N ALA A 208 6.27 -14.75 -0.83
CA ALA A 208 5.31 -15.65 -0.18
C ALA A 208 5.75 -17.11 -0.33
N GLN A 209 6.18 -17.52 -1.53
CA GLN A 209 6.69 -18.87 -1.77
C GLN A 209 7.95 -19.17 -0.94
N TRP A 210 8.87 -18.20 -0.81
CA TRP A 210 10.11 -18.36 -0.05
C TRP A 210 9.84 -18.66 1.44
N VAL A 211 8.87 -17.99 2.06
CA VAL A 211 8.48 -18.27 3.45
C VAL A 211 7.53 -19.46 3.61
N GLY A 212 7.17 -20.14 2.51
CA GLY A 212 6.20 -21.25 2.55
C GLY A 212 4.76 -20.81 2.79
N ALA A 213 4.39 -19.61 2.34
CA ALA A 213 3.06 -19.03 2.44
C ALA A 213 2.49 -18.66 1.05
N ARG A 214 1.37 -17.95 1.03
CA ARG A 214 0.73 -17.40 -0.17
C ARG A 214 0.21 -16.00 0.07
N LEU A 215 -0.18 -15.29 -0.98
CA LEU A 215 -1.04 -14.11 -0.85
C LEU A 215 -2.47 -14.56 -0.47
N PRO A 216 -3.19 -13.79 0.38
CA PRO A 216 -4.60 -14.04 0.61
C PRO A 216 -5.37 -13.89 -0.70
N THR A 217 -6.44 -14.66 -0.87
CA THR A 217 -7.45 -14.34 -1.89
C THR A 217 -8.13 -13.03 -1.51
N GLU A 218 -8.77 -12.38 -2.49
CA GLU A 218 -9.56 -11.18 -2.23
C GLU A 218 -10.65 -11.43 -1.18
N THR A 219 -11.28 -12.60 -1.24
CA THR A 219 -12.36 -13.01 -0.34
C THR A 219 -11.85 -13.17 1.09
N GLU A 220 -10.74 -13.89 1.28
CA GLU A 220 -10.08 -14.04 2.59
C GLU A 220 -9.65 -12.69 3.16
N TRP A 221 -9.09 -11.83 2.31
CA TRP A 221 -8.66 -10.50 2.72
C TRP A 221 -9.84 -9.67 3.23
N GLU A 222 -10.97 -9.65 2.51
CA GLU A 222 -12.15 -8.88 2.94
C GLU A 222 -12.77 -9.46 4.21
N PHE A 223 -12.89 -10.79 4.29
CA PHE A 223 -13.36 -11.48 5.49
C PHE A 223 -12.51 -11.10 6.71
N ALA A 224 -11.19 -11.18 6.58
CA ALA A 224 -10.27 -10.86 7.66
C ALA A 224 -10.27 -9.37 8.01
N SER A 225 -10.35 -8.49 7.00
CA SER A 225 -10.38 -7.03 7.16
C SER A 225 -11.63 -6.55 7.90
N ARG A 226 -12.78 -7.19 7.67
CA ARG A 226 -14.03 -6.90 8.39
C ARG A 226 -13.97 -7.22 9.89
N GLY A 227 -13.03 -8.05 10.35
CA GLY A 227 -12.78 -8.25 11.78
C GLY A 227 -13.99 -8.79 12.56
N GLY A 228 -14.83 -9.60 11.90
CA GLY A 228 -16.07 -10.13 12.49
C GLY A 228 -17.27 -9.17 12.47
N LEU A 229 -17.15 -7.99 11.85
CA LEU A 229 -18.24 -7.04 11.71
C LEU A 229 -18.97 -7.22 10.37
N GLU A 230 -20.29 -7.28 10.42
CA GLU A 230 -21.12 -7.38 9.23
C GLU A 230 -21.33 -6.02 8.56
N GLN A 231 -21.02 -5.95 7.26
CA GLN A 231 -21.34 -4.82 6.37
C GLN A 231 -20.90 -3.43 6.90
N GLN A 232 -19.82 -3.38 7.69
CA GLN A 232 -19.21 -2.11 8.13
C GLN A 232 -18.17 -1.61 7.12
N PRO A 233 -18.13 -0.29 6.83
CA PRO A 233 -17.19 0.29 5.88
C PRO A 233 -15.75 0.29 6.40
N TYR A 234 -15.54 0.25 7.72
CA TYR A 234 -14.23 0.22 8.35
C TYR A 234 -14.06 -1.03 9.24
N PRO A 235 -12.82 -1.51 9.45
CA PRO A 235 -12.53 -2.67 10.30
C PRO A 235 -13.02 -2.57 11.75
N TRP A 236 -13.35 -1.35 12.20
CA TRP A 236 -13.81 -1.04 13.56
C TRP A 236 -15.25 -0.51 13.63
N GLY A 237 -15.98 -0.45 12.51
CA GLY A 237 -17.38 -0.02 12.49
C GLY A 237 -17.72 1.02 11.43
N SER A 238 -18.76 1.81 11.70
CA SER A 238 -19.36 2.74 10.73
C SER A 238 -18.74 4.14 10.71
N VAL A 239 -18.01 4.52 11.77
CA VAL A 239 -17.43 5.86 11.92
C VAL A 239 -15.94 5.82 11.59
N ARG A 240 -15.51 6.63 10.61
CA ARG A 240 -14.10 6.69 10.17
C ARG A 240 -13.14 7.01 11.31
N GLU A 241 -13.48 8.04 12.08
CA GLU A 241 -12.69 8.54 13.21
C GLU A 241 -13.54 8.55 14.48
N PRO A 242 -13.70 7.39 15.15
CA PRO A 242 -14.46 7.32 16.39
C PRO A 242 -13.84 8.27 17.43
N GLN A 243 -14.66 9.18 17.97
CA GLN A 243 -14.23 10.21 18.93
C GLN A 243 -13.22 11.22 18.35
N GLY A 244 -13.14 11.35 17.01
CA GLY A 244 -12.18 12.24 16.34
C GLY A 244 -10.74 11.71 16.36
N LEU A 245 -10.55 10.42 16.66
CA LEU A 245 -9.24 9.78 16.66
C LEU A 245 -9.01 9.01 15.35
N ALA A 246 -7.88 9.26 14.71
CA ALA A 246 -7.43 8.49 13.56
C ALA A 246 -7.26 7.01 13.92
N ARG A 247 -7.78 6.12 13.06
CA ARG A 247 -7.70 4.66 13.20
C ARG A 247 -6.98 3.96 12.05
N MET A 248 -6.53 4.75 11.07
CA MET A 248 -5.75 4.31 9.92
C MET A 248 -4.87 5.45 9.43
N ASN A 249 -3.84 5.11 8.67
CA ASN A 249 -3.00 6.07 7.98
C ASN A 249 -3.58 6.41 6.60
N THR A 250 -4.06 7.63 6.42
CA THR A 250 -4.58 8.18 5.15
C THR A 250 -4.09 9.62 5.01
N PHE A 251 -4.21 10.21 3.82
CA PHE A 251 -3.79 11.59 3.64
C PHE A 251 -4.65 12.52 4.49
N THR A 252 -4.06 13.56 5.06
CA THR A 252 -4.77 14.60 5.83
C THR A 252 -4.39 15.96 5.27
N GLY A 253 -5.36 16.85 5.06
CA GLY A 253 -5.12 18.19 4.51
C GLY A 253 -5.75 18.33 3.12
N VAL A 254 -5.10 19.11 2.24
CA VAL A 254 -5.57 19.26 0.85
C VAL A 254 -4.67 18.43 -0.05
N PHE A 255 -5.21 17.32 -0.57
CA PHE A 255 -4.47 16.47 -1.50
C PHE A 255 -4.28 17.17 -2.86
N PRO A 256 -3.12 17.01 -3.54
CA PRO A 256 -1.89 16.34 -3.07
C PRO A 256 -0.90 17.27 -2.34
N ASP A 257 -1.16 18.58 -2.29
CA ASP A 257 -0.11 19.58 -2.10
C ASP A 257 0.07 20.12 -0.68
N ALA A 258 -0.96 20.04 0.18
CA ALA A 258 -0.93 20.65 1.51
C ALA A 258 -1.30 19.66 2.61
N PRO A 259 -0.40 18.70 2.93
CA PRO A 259 -0.63 17.79 4.03
C PRO A 259 -0.62 18.53 5.37
N THR A 260 -1.53 18.16 6.27
CA THR A 260 -1.59 18.70 7.64
C THR A 260 -0.81 17.86 8.67
N MET A 261 -0.33 16.68 8.26
CA MET A 261 0.46 15.74 9.05
C MET A 261 1.57 15.14 8.15
N PRO A 262 2.64 14.57 8.73
CA PRO A 262 3.68 13.92 7.94
C PRO A 262 3.13 12.84 7.01
N VAL A 263 3.63 12.78 5.77
CA VAL A 263 3.16 11.84 4.74
C VAL A 263 4.06 10.60 4.67
N GLY A 264 3.50 9.48 4.24
CA GLY A 264 4.24 8.23 4.01
C GLY A 264 3.69 7.09 4.87
N THR A 265 4.41 5.97 4.86
CA THR A 265 4.02 4.79 5.60
C THR A 265 4.24 4.98 7.11
N VAL A 266 3.48 4.28 7.93
CA VAL A 266 3.73 4.13 9.37
C VAL A 266 4.09 2.67 9.67
N PRO A 267 4.62 2.34 10.88
CA PRO A 267 4.88 0.95 11.25
C PRO A 267 3.68 0.05 10.98
N ALA A 268 3.93 -1.18 10.53
CA ALA A 268 2.90 -2.09 10.05
C ALA A 268 1.89 -2.48 11.16
N ASP A 269 2.29 -2.36 12.42
CA ASP A 269 1.50 -2.58 13.64
C ASP A 269 0.97 -1.26 14.26
N ALA A 270 1.06 -0.12 13.57
CA ALA A 270 0.46 1.12 14.03
C ALA A 270 -1.07 1.01 14.15
N PHE A 271 -1.66 1.86 14.99
CA PHE A 271 -3.09 1.86 15.35
C PHE A 271 -3.56 0.55 16.01
N ALA A 272 -4.80 0.57 16.51
CA ALA A 272 -5.39 -0.62 17.12
C ALA A 272 -5.74 -1.66 16.04
N PRO A 273 -5.58 -2.96 16.33
CA PRO A 273 -6.03 -4.02 15.42
C PRO A 273 -7.56 -4.07 15.34
N ASN A 274 -8.07 -4.70 14.29
CA ASN A 274 -9.49 -5.02 14.15
C ASN A 274 -9.92 -6.18 15.09
N GLY A 275 -11.19 -6.58 15.02
CA GLY A 275 -11.75 -7.64 15.89
C GLY A 275 -11.09 -9.02 15.77
N PHE A 276 -10.33 -9.27 14.70
CA PHE A 276 -9.55 -10.50 14.51
C PHE A 276 -8.07 -10.34 14.86
N GLY A 277 -7.58 -9.14 15.15
CA GLY A 277 -6.17 -8.89 15.46
C GLY A 277 -5.34 -8.32 14.31
N LEU A 278 -5.96 -8.02 13.15
CA LEU A 278 -5.22 -7.48 12.00
C LEU A 278 -5.04 -5.97 12.14
N HIS A 279 -3.82 -5.51 11.85
CA HIS A 279 -3.48 -4.10 11.77
C HIS A 279 -3.53 -3.61 10.33
N ASN A 280 -3.89 -2.33 10.19
CA ASN A 280 -3.75 -1.55 8.95
C ASN A 280 -4.29 -2.24 7.68
N THR A 281 -5.40 -2.99 7.76
CA THR A 281 -6.07 -3.51 6.56
C THR A 281 -6.75 -2.41 5.76
N THR A 282 -6.97 -1.22 6.34
CA THR A 282 -7.39 -0.03 5.59
C THR A 282 -6.40 1.10 5.81
N GLY A 283 -5.99 1.76 4.73
CA GLY A 283 -4.94 2.78 4.75
C GLY A 283 -3.52 2.19 4.81
N ASN A 284 -2.54 3.04 5.13
CA ASN A 284 -1.11 2.76 5.10
C ASN A 284 -0.60 2.37 3.70
N VAL A 285 -0.76 1.13 3.26
CA VAL A 285 -0.38 0.70 1.91
C VAL A 285 -1.51 -0.13 1.29
N TRP A 286 -1.65 -0.03 -0.03
CA TRP A 286 -2.42 -1.00 -0.79
C TRP A 286 -1.81 -2.38 -0.62
N GLU A 287 -2.65 -3.41 -0.68
CA GLU A 287 -2.20 -4.79 -0.50
C GLU A 287 -2.57 -5.68 -1.67
N TRP A 288 -1.56 -6.36 -2.22
CA TRP A 288 -1.74 -7.40 -3.22
C TRP A 288 -2.50 -8.61 -2.68
N THR A 289 -3.38 -9.16 -3.51
CA THR A 289 -4.08 -10.42 -3.27
C THR A 289 -3.88 -11.35 -4.47
N SER A 290 -4.07 -12.65 -4.29
CA SER A 290 -3.90 -13.66 -5.34
C SER A 290 -5.05 -13.71 -6.36
N SER A 291 -6.12 -12.93 -6.15
CA SER A 291 -7.31 -12.95 -7.01
C SER A 291 -7.17 -12.02 -8.20
N HIS A 292 -7.78 -12.39 -9.33
CA HIS A 292 -7.96 -11.49 -10.46
C HIS A 292 -9.19 -10.60 -10.27
N PHE A 293 -9.19 -9.42 -10.90
CA PHE A 293 -10.26 -8.43 -10.72
C PHE A 293 -11.63 -8.94 -11.20
N SER A 294 -11.67 -9.62 -12.34
CA SER A 294 -12.86 -10.33 -12.84
C SER A 294 -12.49 -11.40 -13.88
N ASP A 295 -13.46 -12.17 -14.36
CA ASP A 295 -13.25 -13.13 -15.46
C ASP A 295 -12.76 -12.46 -16.77
N HIS A 296 -13.03 -11.16 -16.94
CA HIS A 296 -12.63 -10.36 -18.10
C HIS A 296 -11.41 -9.49 -17.84
N ASP A 297 -10.98 -9.35 -16.59
CA ASP A 297 -9.85 -8.54 -16.18
C ASP A 297 -8.93 -9.35 -15.27
N ARG A 298 -7.82 -9.80 -15.86
CA ARG A 298 -6.83 -10.66 -15.21
C ARG A 298 -5.80 -9.91 -14.39
N ARG A 299 -5.92 -8.59 -14.23
CA ARG A 299 -5.05 -7.84 -13.32
C ARG A 299 -5.26 -8.31 -11.88
N PRO A 300 -4.19 -8.53 -11.09
CA PRO A 300 -4.33 -8.85 -9.68
C PRO A 300 -5.06 -7.74 -8.90
N VAL A 301 -5.85 -8.17 -7.92
CA VAL A 301 -6.63 -7.28 -7.07
C VAL A 301 -5.76 -6.65 -6.00
N LEU A 302 -5.96 -5.34 -5.81
CA LEU A 302 -5.46 -4.54 -4.71
C LEU A 302 -6.60 -4.19 -3.74
N ARG A 303 -6.34 -4.27 -2.44
CA ARG A 303 -7.30 -3.97 -1.37
C ARG A 303 -6.73 -2.96 -0.36
N GLY A 304 -7.63 -2.30 0.38
CA GLY A 304 -7.30 -1.53 1.59
C GLY A 304 -7.05 -0.03 1.45
N GLY A 305 -6.64 0.46 0.27
CA GLY A 305 -6.22 1.86 0.14
C GLY A 305 -4.87 2.12 0.79
N SER A 306 -4.41 3.37 0.82
CA SER A 306 -3.06 3.73 1.29
C SER A 306 -3.02 5.08 2.01
N TYR A 307 -1.84 5.46 2.51
CA TYR A 307 -1.57 6.76 3.10
C TYR A 307 -1.84 7.95 2.15
N MET A 308 -2.02 7.70 0.85
CA MET A 308 -2.38 8.73 -0.13
C MET A 308 -3.89 8.95 -0.24
N CYS A 309 -4.71 7.98 0.17
CA CYS A 309 -6.15 8.06 -0.05
C CYS A 309 -6.76 9.23 0.76
N HIS A 310 -7.69 9.96 0.13
CA HIS A 310 -8.34 11.14 0.69
C HIS A 310 -9.79 11.21 0.19
N ASP A 311 -10.72 11.70 1.01
CA ASP A 311 -12.15 11.74 0.65
C ASP A 311 -12.46 12.53 -0.63
N SER A 312 -11.64 13.53 -0.94
CA SER A 312 -11.76 14.38 -2.13
C SER A 312 -11.47 13.68 -3.45
N TYR A 313 -10.78 12.53 -3.46
CA TYR A 313 -10.45 11.83 -4.72
C TYR A 313 -10.50 10.30 -4.61
N CYS A 314 -10.05 9.72 -3.49
CA CYS A 314 -9.96 8.28 -3.28
C CYS A 314 -10.51 7.86 -1.92
N ARG A 315 -11.73 7.32 -1.95
CA ARG A 315 -12.43 6.73 -0.78
C ARG A 315 -12.24 5.22 -0.68
N ARG A 316 -11.12 4.70 -1.19
CA ARG A 316 -10.84 3.25 -1.23
C ARG A 316 -10.22 2.69 0.05
N TYR A 317 -10.17 3.48 1.12
CA TYR A 317 -9.84 3.03 2.48
C TYR A 317 -11.01 2.34 3.21
N ARG A 318 -11.93 1.70 2.47
CA ARG A 318 -13.08 0.96 2.99
C ARG A 318 -12.84 -0.53 2.83
N THR A 319 -13.40 -1.34 3.72
CA THR A 319 -13.23 -2.80 3.72
C THR A 319 -13.65 -3.46 2.40
N SER A 320 -14.69 -2.95 1.75
CA SER A 320 -15.20 -3.44 0.46
C SER A 320 -14.47 -2.90 -0.77
N ALA A 321 -13.69 -1.82 -0.60
CA ALA A 321 -13.10 -1.14 -1.74
C ALA A 321 -11.98 -1.98 -2.34
N ARG A 322 -11.94 -1.96 -3.68
CA ARG A 322 -11.01 -2.74 -4.49
C ARG A 322 -10.49 -1.92 -5.66
N SER A 323 -9.35 -2.35 -6.18
CA SER A 323 -8.72 -1.84 -7.39
C SER A 323 -7.94 -2.98 -8.04
N ALA A 324 -7.33 -2.74 -9.20
CA ALA A 324 -6.38 -3.65 -9.79
C ALA A 324 -5.23 -2.89 -10.44
N ALA A 325 -4.12 -3.58 -10.66
CA ALA A 325 -2.96 -3.09 -11.40
C ALA A 325 -2.28 -4.27 -12.10
N THR A 326 -1.42 -4.01 -13.09
CA THR A 326 -0.68 -5.10 -13.75
C THR A 326 0.28 -5.77 -12.75
N PRO A 327 0.58 -7.07 -12.91
CA PRO A 327 1.36 -7.82 -11.91
C PRO A 327 2.80 -7.31 -11.72
N ASP A 328 3.33 -6.58 -12.69
CA ASP A 328 4.66 -5.96 -12.74
C ASP A 328 4.67 -4.49 -12.25
N THR A 329 3.50 -3.92 -11.94
CA THR A 329 3.40 -2.56 -11.40
C THR A 329 4.02 -2.49 -10.00
N SER A 330 4.90 -1.52 -9.76
CA SER A 330 5.43 -1.19 -8.43
C SER A 330 5.15 0.27 -8.08
N LEU A 331 4.66 0.53 -6.86
CA LEU A 331 4.28 1.87 -6.39
C LEU A 331 4.77 2.09 -4.96
N GLY A 332 5.15 3.33 -4.62
CA GLY A 332 5.60 3.70 -3.27
C GLY A 332 4.56 3.61 -2.16
N HIS A 333 3.32 3.22 -2.50
CA HIS A 333 2.22 3.07 -1.56
C HIS A 333 1.57 1.67 -1.61
N THR A 334 2.23 0.69 -2.21
CA THR A 334 1.71 -0.68 -2.40
C THR A 334 2.67 -1.70 -1.81
N GLY A 335 2.16 -2.56 -0.95
CA GLY A 335 2.83 -3.70 -0.34
C GLY A 335 1.92 -4.92 -0.34
N PHE A 336 2.07 -5.81 0.65
CA PHE A 336 1.27 -7.03 0.75
C PHE A 336 1.32 -7.65 2.15
N ARG A 337 0.40 -8.58 2.43
CA ARG A 337 0.43 -9.46 3.61
C ARG A 337 0.28 -10.91 3.18
N LEU A 338 0.56 -11.83 4.09
CA LEU A 338 0.56 -13.26 3.82
C LEU A 338 -0.64 -13.99 4.40
N ALA A 339 -0.97 -15.13 3.80
CA ALA A 339 -1.89 -16.13 4.31
C ALA A 339 -1.28 -17.54 4.16
N ILE A 340 -1.75 -18.47 4.99
CA ILE A 340 -1.45 -19.90 4.93
C ILE A 340 -2.74 -20.71 5.09
N ASP A 341 -2.81 -21.86 4.45
CA ASP A 341 -3.89 -22.83 4.65
C ASP A 341 -3.70 -23.55 6.00
N LEU A 342 -4.80 -23.96 6.65
CA LEU A 342 -4.81 -24.71 7.92
C LEU A 342 -4.98 -26.22 7.73
#